data_AF-A0A1W9JTB8-F1
#
_entry.id   AF-A0A1W9JTB8-F1
#
_cell.length_a   1.000
_cell.length_b   1.000
_cell.length_c   1.000
_cell.angle_alpha   90.00
_cell.angle_beta   90.00
_cell.angle_gamma   90.00
#
_symmetry.space_group_name_H-M   'P 1'
#
loop_
_entity.id
_entity.type
_entity.pdbx_description
1 polymer ?
#
loop_
_entity_poly.entity_id
_entity_poly.type
_entity_poly.pdbx_seq_one_letter_code
_entity_poly.pdbx_strand_id
1 'polypeptide(L)'
;MGVEIKIVRELATVCVTASELVAIENLVKGELTKPAFIEQFDKMANSIKECYGLTTASLQIWLAISTETEFCEQFDAAYTHHKATYLSITNRPRVASERAYLDYMLLREYKETQTAYPLLKLTFARLDEFIDKWITNDAWLAMSIENCVKMLYRFLTEVAELKQKDPTDAFTIYQALMVALRPYCALLKNNFEVLEESVADAETV
;
A
#
# COMPACT_ATOMS: atom_id res chain seq x y z
N MET A 1 13.35 0.55 -19.59
CA MET A 1 12.44 1.71 -19.51
C MET A 1 10.95 1.38 -19.54
N GLY A 2 10.49 0.20 -19.99
CA GLY A 2 9.06 -0.15 -19.93
C GLY A 2 8.59 -0.75 -18.60
N VAL A 3 9.49 -1.33 -17.81
CA VAL A 3 9.16 -2.01 -16.54
C VAL A 3 9.11 -1.01 -15.39
N GLU A 4 10.08 -0.09 -15.36
CA GLU A 4 10.22 0.99 -14.38
C GLU A 4 8.97 1.86 -14.33
N ILE A 5 8.46 2.28 -15.49
CA ILE A 5 7.23 3.08 -15.61
C ILE A 5 6.02 2.30 -15.08
N LYS A 6 5.95 0.99 -15.32
CA LYS A 6 4.86 0.15 -14.80
C LYS A 6 4.92 0.08 -13.28
N ILE A 7 6.10 -0.15 -12.69
CA ILE A 7 6.27 -0.18 -11.22
C ILE A 7 5.83 1.16 -10.62
N VAL A 8 6.31 2.28 -11.17
CA VAL A 8 5.95 3.62 -10.68
C VAL A 8 4.45 3.85 -10.79
N ARG A 9 3.82 3.49 -11.90
CA ARG A 9 2.37 3.61 -12.09
C ARG A 9 1.60 2.81 -11.05
N GLU A 10 1.91 1.53 -10.87
CA GLU A 10 1.22 0.69 -9.89
C GLU A 10 1.39 1.23 -8.47
N LEU A 11 2.61 1.64 -8.11
CA LEU A 11 2.88 2.23 -6.80
C LEU A 11 2.13 3.56 -6.60
N ALA A 12 2.04 4.40 -7.62
CA ALA A 12 1.26 5.63 -7.59
C ALA A 12 -0.24 5.34 -7.36
N THR A 13 -0.80 4.33 -8.02
CA THR A 13 -2.18 3.87 -7.78
C THR A 13 -2.36 3.48 -6.31
N VAL A 14 -1.45 2.69 -5.76
CA VAL A 14 -1.49 2.29 -4.34
C VAL A 14 -1.47 3.53 -3.42
N CYS A 15 -0.61 4.52 -3.70
CA CYS A 15 -0.54 5.77 -2.93
C CYS A 15 -1.84 6.58 -2.98
N VAL A 16 -2.47 6.69 -4.16
CA VAL A 16 -3.74 7.41 -4.32
C VAL A 16 -4.83 6.75 -3.48
N THR A 17 -4.93 5.42 -3.52
CA THR A 17 -5.93 4.70 -2.71
C THR A 17 -5.68 4.84 -1.21
N ALA A 18 -4.42 4.80 -0.76
CA ALA A 18 -4.08 5.01 0.65
C ALA A 18 -4.48 6.42 1.12
N SER A 19 -4.22 7.44 0.30
CA SER A 19 -4.57 8.83 0.60
C SER A 19 -6.07 9.04 0.65
N GLU A 20 -6.82 8.37 -0.23
CA GLU A 20 -8.28 8.39 -0.22
C GLU A 20 -8.86 7.75 1.05
N LEU A 21 -8.31 6.61 1.47
CA LEU A 21 -8.71 5.97 2.73
C LEU A 21 -8.47 6.89 3.93
N VAL A 22 -7.30 7.54 4.01
CA VAL A 22 -6.97 8.51 5.08
C VAL A 22 -7.98 9.64 5.11
N ALA A 23 -8.34 10.20 3.94
CA ALA A 23 -9.31 11.28 3.87
C ALA A 23 -10.71 10.84 4.33
N ILE A 24 -11.14 9.63 3.97
CA ILE A 24 -12.42 9.05 4.43
C ILE A 24 -12.38 8.84 5.94
N GLU A 25 -11.32 8.22 6.46
CA GLU A 25 -11.16 7.92 7.89
C GLU A 25 -11.19 9.18 8.74
N ASN A 26 -10.43 10.22 8.37
CA ASN A 26 -10.41 11.50 9.08
C ASN A 26 -11.79 12.16 9.15
N LEU A 27 -12.55 12.12 8.05
CA LEU A 27 -13.89 12.71 8.00
C LEU A 27 -14.92 11.90 8.80
N VAL A 28 -14.83 10.57 8.75
CA VAL A 28 -15.73 9.68 9.49
C VAL A 28 -15.47 9.80 10.99
N LYS A 29 -14.22 9.69 11.42
CA LYS A 29 -13.83 9.74 12.84
C LYS A 29 -13.93 11.14 13.44
N GLY A 30 -13.81 12.19 12.62
CA GLY A 30 -14.00 13.57 13.08
C GLY A 30 -15.46 13.90 13.44
N GLU A 31 -16.42 13.17 12.86
CA GLU A 31 -17.85 13.45 13.04
C GLU A 31 -18.59 12.37 13.85
N LEU A 32 -18.07 11.13 13.86
CA LEU A 32 -18.65 10.00 14.58
C LEU A 32 -17.70 9.53 15.67
N THR A 33 -18.20 9.45 16.91
CA THR A 33 -17.39 9.09 18.08
C THR A 33 -17.89 7.83 18.79
N LYS A 34 -18.94 7.17 18.27
CA LYS A 34 -19.54 6.01 18.93
C LYS A 34 -18.56 4.82 18.90
N PRO A 35 -18.14 4.28 20.06
CA PRO A 35 -17.04 3.31 20.12
C PRO A 35 -17.26 2.06 19.24
N ALA A 36 -18.46 1.48 19.28
CA ALA A 36 -18.75 0.27 18.50
C ALA A 36 -18.67 0.49 16.97
N PHE A 37 -19.08 1.68 16.52
CA PHE A 37 -18.98 2.02 15.10
C PHE A 37 -17.52 2.22 14.69
N ILE A 38 -16.75 2.95 15.51
CA ILE A 38 -15.34 3.22 15.25
C ILE A 38 -14.52 1.93 15.26
N GLU A 39 -14.76 1.03 16.21
CA GLU A 39 -14.10 -0.28 16.24
C GLU A 39 -14.37 -1.09 14.97
N GLN A 40 -15.60 -1.08 14.46
CA GLN A 40 -15.94 -1.78 13.23
C GLN A 40 -15.31 -1.10 12.00
N PHE A 41 -15.32 0.23 11.96
CA PHE A 41 -14.64 1.00 10.91
C PHE A 41 -13.14 0.68 10.89
N ASP A 42 -12.51 0.62 12.06
CA ASP A 42 -11.09 0.33 12.21
C ASP A 42 -10.74 -1.08 11.76
N LYS A 43 -11.57 -2.09 12.02
CA LYS A 43 -11.36 -3.45 11.49
C LYS A 43 -11.27 -3.45 9.96
N MET A 44 -12.22 -2.80 9.30
CA MET A 44 -12.23 -2.63 7.84
C MET A 44 -11.00 -1.86 7.37
N ALA A 45 -10.74 -0.68 7.94
CA ALA A 45 -9.63 0.18 7.54
C ALA A 45 -8.28 -0.51 7.75
N ASN A 46 -8.09 -1.23 8.85
CA ASN A 46 -6.85 -1.95 9.16
C ASN A 46 -6.61 -3.12 8.20
N SER A 47 -7.66 -3.83 7.76
CA SER A 47 -7.56 -4.84 6.71
C SER A 47 -7.07 -4.23 5.39
N ILE A 48 -7.54 -3.03 5.02
CA ILE A 48 -7.05 -2.31 3.83
C ILE A 48 -5.61 -1.81 4.04
N LYS A 49 -5.29 -1.28 5.22
CA LYS A 49 -3.94 -0.83 5.59
C LYS A 49 -2.93 -1.97 5.53
N GLU A 50 -3.29 -3.22 5.84
CA GLU A 50 -2.40 -4.37 5.67
C GLU A 50 -1.86 -4.47 4.23
N CYS A 51 -2.70 -4.20 3.21
CA CYS A 51 -2.27 -4.18 1.80
C CYS A 51 -1.16 -3.14 1.54
N TYR A 52 -1.29 -1.94 2.10
CA TYR A 52 -0.29 -0.88 1.95
C TYR A 52 1.01 -1.21 2.68
N GLY A 53 0.92 -1.89 3.84
CA GLY A 53 2.06 -2.26 4.66
C GLY A 53 2.93 -3.29 3.95
N LEU A 54 2.30 -4.25 3.28
CA LEU A 54 2.96 -5.25 2.44
C LEU A 54 3.75 -4.60 1.29
N THR A 55 3.17 -3.57 0.67
CA THR A 55 3.83 -2.83 -0.42
C THR A 55 5.08 -2.12 0.07
N THR A 56 4.96 -1.43 1.21
CA THR A 56 6.07 -0.69 1.83
C THR A 56 7.19 -1.63 2.27
N ALA A 57 6.85 -2.72 2.95
CA ALA A 57 7.80 -3.74 3.39
C ALA A 57 8.55 -4.37 2.21
N SER A 58 7.87 -4.60 1.09
CA SER A 58 8.46 -5.18 -0.12
C SER A 58 9.47 -4.25 -0.81
N LEU A 59 9.35 -2.94 -0.60
CA LEU A 59 10.21 -1.92 -1.21
C LEU A 59 11.36 -1.48 -0.30
N GLN A 60 11.20 -1.58 1.02
CA GLN A 60 12.14 -1.03 1.98
C GLN A 60 13.56 -1.59 1.88
N ILE A 61 13.71 -2.90 1.65
CA ILE A 61 15.02 -3.55 1.50
C ILE A 61 15.79 -2.94 0.32
N TRP A 62 15.10 -2.63 -0.76
CA TRP A 62 15.71 -2.04 -1.96
C TRP A 62 16.02 -0.56 -1.76
N LEU A 63 15.15 0.18 -1.09
CA LEU A 63 15.42 1.59 -0.81
C LEU A 63 16.58 1.81 0.17
N ALA A 64 16.93 0.79 0.97
CA ALA A 64 18.04 0.81 1.91
C ALA A 64 19.41 0.71 1.23
N ILE A 65 19.50 0.01 0.08
CA ILE A 65 20.73 -0.07 -0.70
C ILE A 65 20.86 1.25 -1.48
N SER A 66 21.75 2.13 -1.01
CA SER A 66 21.84 3.52 -1.46
C SER A 66 23.15 3.86 -2.16
N THR A 67 24.18 3.05 -1.92
CA THR A 67 25.53 3.22 -2.48
C THR A 67 25.94 2.03 -3.34
N GLU A 68 26.92 2.25 -4.22
CA GLU A 68 27.46 1.19 -5.07
C GLU A 68 28.11 0.08 -4.25
N THR A 69 28.80 0.44 -3.16
CA THR A 69 29.41 -0.54 -2.23
C THR A 69 28.35 -1.44 -1.60
N GLU A 70 27.28 -0.87 -1.05
CA GLU A 70 26.16 -1.65 -0.50
C GLU A 70 25.51 -2.53 -1.57
N PHE A 71 25.39 -2.03 -2.80
CA PHE A 71 24.84 -2.80 -3.92
C PHE A 71 25.72 -4.01 -4.27
N CYS A 72 27.04 -3.82 -4.35
CA CYS A 72 27.97 -4.92 -4.59
C CYS A 72 27.88 -6.00 -3.51
N GLU A 73 27.79 -5.60 -2.24
CA GLU A 73 27.83 -6.50 -1.08
C GLU A 73 26.48 -7.17 -0.75
N GLN A 74 25.37 -6.45 -0.87
CA GLN A 74 24.08 -6.85 -0.29
C GLN A 74 23.05 -7.29 -1.33
N PHE A 75 23.18 -6.82 -2.58
CA PHE A 75 22.15 -7.04 -3.61
C PHE A 75 21.86 -8.52 -3.85
N ASP A 76 22.89 -9.37 -3.95
CA ASP A 76 22.69 -10.78 -4.31
C ASP A 76 21.95 -11.56 -3.21
N ALA A 77 22.25 -11.24 -1.95
CA ALA A 77 21.57 -11.80 -0.79
C ALA A 77 20.10 -11.33 -0.74
N ALA A 78 19.86 -10.02 -0.92
CA ALA A 78 18.52 -9.45 -0.96
C ALA A 78 17.69 -10.02 -2.13
N TYR A 79 18.29 -10.14 -3.31
CA TYR A 79 17.67 -10.73 -4.50
C TYR A 79 17.31 -12.20 -4.29
N THR A 80 18.20 -12.98 -3.69
CA THR A 80 17.95 -14.39 -3.38
C THR A 80 16.79 -14.54 -2.41
N HIS A 81 16.76 -13.72 -1.36
CA HIS A 81 15.66 -13.70 -0.40
C HIS A 81 14.34 -13.33 -1.06
N HIS A 82 14.30 -12.26 -1.86
CA HIS A 82 13.09 -11.82 -2.53
C HIS A 82 12.60 -12.82 -3.57
N LYS A 83 13.50 -13.45 -4.33
CA LYS A 83 13.15 -14.52 -5.26
C LYS A 83 12.47 -15.70 -4.57
N ALA A 84 12.87 -16.00 -3.33
CA ALA A 84 12.25 -17.06 -2.54
C ALA A 84 10.88 -16.68 -1.95
N THR A 85 10.63 -15.38 -1.72
CA THR A 85 9.45 -14.90 -0.97
C THR A 85 8.43 -14.12 -1.79
N TYR A 86 8.75 -13.63 -2.99
CA TYR A 86 7.86 -12.73 -3.73
C TYR A 86 6.49 -13.36 -4.07
N LEU A 87 6.44 -14.66 -4.36
CA LEU A 87 5.18 -15.37 -4.63
C LEU A 87 4.26 -15.42 -3.40
N SER A 88 4.82 -15.60 -2.20
CA SER A 88 4.01 -15.60 -0.98
C SER A 88 3.48 -14.20 -0.67
N ILE A 89 4.25 -13.16 -1.00
CA ILE A 89 3.82 -11.75 -0.88
C ILE A 89 2.63 -11.47 -1.80
N THR A 90 2.61 -11.98 -3.04
CA THR A 90 1.57 -11.63 -4.03
C THR A 90 0.15 -12.07 -3.67
N ASN A 91 -0.04 -13.08 -2.81
CA ASN A 91 -1.37 -13.56 -2.43
C ASN A 91 -1.97 -12.81 -1.23
N ARG A 92 -1.14 -12.22 -0.37
CA ARG A 92 -1.61 -11.57 0.87
C ARG A 92 -2.57 -10.39 0.65
N PRO A 93 -2.36 -9.50 -0.34
CA PRO A 93 -3.27 -8.39 -0.61
C PRO A 93 -4.69 -8.84 -0.94
N ARG A 94 -4.86 -10.00 -1.60
CA ARG A 94 -6.20 -10.53 -1.93
C ARG A 94 -6.95 -10.94 -0.66
N VAL A 95 -6.30 -11.71 0.22
CA VAL A 95 -6.88 -12.15 1.50
C VAL A 95 -7.26 -10.95 2.38
N ALA A 96 -6.40 -9.93 2.44
CA ALA A 96 -6.67 -8.71 3.18
C ALA A 96 -7.86 -7.91 2.57
N SER A 97 -7.96 -7.86 1.23
CA SER A 97 -9.09 -7.23 0.54
C SER A 97 -10.41 -7.97 0.79
N GLU A 98 -10.40 -9.31 0.77
CA GLU A 98 -11.57 -10.13 1.11
C GLU A 98 -12.04 -9.86 2.55
N ARG A 99 -11.12 -9.80 3.51
CA ARG A 99 -11.44 -9.46 4.90
C ARG A 99 -12.02 -8.05 5.02
N ALA A 100 -11.39 -7.06 4.37
CA ALA A 100 -11.88 -5.69 4.35
C ALA A 100 -13.32 -5.59 3.84
N TYR A 101 -13.67 -6.35 2.80
CA TYR A 101 -15.04 -6.38 2.29
C TYR A 101 -16.04 -6.96 3.31
N LEU A 102 -15.67 -8.05 4.00
CA LEU A 102 -16.52 -8.62 5.05
C LEU A 102 -16.74 -7.62 6.20
N ASP A 103 -15.68 -6.94 6.65
CA ASP A 103 -15.76 -5.93 7.71
C ASP A 103 -16.60 -4.72 7.28
N TYR A 104 -16.51 -4.33 6.01
CA TYR A 104 -17.34 -3.28 5.43
C TYR A 104 -18.82 -3.67 5.37
N MET A 105 -19.16 -4.91 5.03
CA MET A 105 -20.56 -5.38 5.06
C MET A 105 -21.16 -5.25 6.46
N LEU A 106 -20.40 -5.59 7.50
CA LEU A 106 -20.81 -5.40 8.89
C LEU A 106 -20.93 -3.91 9.25
N LEU A 107 -20.03 -3.06 8.76
CA LEU A 107 -20.09 -1.61 8.98
C LEU A 107 -21.40 -1.02 8.44
N ARG A 108 -21.89 -1.47 7.29
CA ARG A 108 -23.14 -0.98 6.68
C ARG A 108 -24.41 -1.29 7.48
N GLU A 109 -24.35 -2.22 8.44
CA GLU A 109 -25.47 -2.52 9.33
C GLU A 109 -25.69 -1.44 10.41
N TYR A 110 -24.68 -0.58 10.64
CA TYR A 110 -24.75 0.50 11.60
C TYR A 110 -25.61 1.67 11.10
N LYS A 111 -26.46 2.20 11.97
CA LYS A 111 -27.38 3.31 11.65
C LYS A 111 -26.64 4.59 11.28
N GLU A 112 -25.42 4.75 11.77
CA GLU A 112 -24.52 5.85 11.50
C GLU A 112 -24.24 6.01 9.99
N THR A 113 -24.24 4.90 9.24
CA THR A 113 -24.10 4.90 7.77
C THR A 113 -25.34 5.43 7.04
N GLN A 114 -26.50 5.45 7.69
CA GLN A 114 -27.79 5.92 7.15
C GLN A 114 -28.07 7.38 7.54
N THR A 115 -27.02 8.19 7.60
CA THR A 115 -27.10 9.58 8.02
C THR A 115 -27.73 10.51 6.97
N ALA A 116 -28.49 11.50 7.45
CA ALA A 116 -28.99 12.60 6.63
C ALA A 116 -28.02 13.80 6.59
N TYR A 117 -26.95 13.77 7.38
CA TYR A 117 -25.95 14.84 7.41
C TYR A 117 -25.17 14.88 6.09
N PRO A 118 -25.19 16.00 5.33
CA PRO A 118 -24.67 16.02 3.96
C PRO A 118 -23.21 15.61 3.81
N LEU A 119 -22.35 16.03 4.74
CA LEU A 119 -20.92 15.71 4.69
C LEU A 119 -20.70 14.20 4.86
N LEU A 120 -21.23 13.61 5.93
CA LEU A 120 -21.10 12.17 6.16
C LEU A 120 -21.78 11.34 5.08
N LYS A 121 -22.93 11.78 4.55
CA LYS A 121 -23.60 11.11 3.43
C LYS A 121 -22.70 11.04 2.19
N LEU A 122 -22.02 12.14 1.86
CA LEU A 122 -21.05 12.17 0.76
C LEU A 122 -19.85 11.26 1.06
N THR A 123 -19.33 11.31 2.29
CA THR A 123 -18.19 10.48 2.71
C THR A 123 -18.50 8.99 2.65
N PHE A 124 -19.69 8.56 3.08
CA PHE A 124 -20.11 7.16 2.97
C PHE A 124 -20.34 6.75 1.52
N ALA A 125 -20.92 7.59 0.66
CA ALA A 125 -21.01 7.30 -0.77
C ALA A 125 -19.62 7.11 -1.40
N ARG A 126 -18.64 7.93 -1.01
CA ARG A 126 -17.24 7.77 -1.43
C ARG A 126 -16.60 6.48 -0.89
N LEU A 127 -16.91 6.08 0.34
CA LEU A 127 -16.48 4.80 0.89
C LEU A 127 -17.07 3.63 0.10
N ASP A 128 -18.37 3.69 -0.22
CA ASP A 128 -19.04 2.67 -1.02
C ASP A 128 -18.37 2.53 -2.41
N GLU A 129 -18.07 3.63 -3.09
CA GLU A 129 -17.34 3.66 -4.36
C GLU A 129 -15.89 3.15 -4.21
N PHE A 130 -15.22 3.51 -3.12
CA PHE A 130 -13.88 3.04 -2.82
C PHE A 130 -13.85 1.52 -2.66
N ILE A 131 -14.76 0.97 -1.86
CA ILE A 131 -14.85 -0.48 -1.64
C ILE A 131 -15.21 -1.19 -2.95
N ASP A 132 -16.22 -0.69 -3.66
CA ASP A 132 -16.65 -1.28 -4.92
C ASP A 132 -15.48 -1.38 -5.91
N LYS A 133 -14.79 -0.26 -6.14
CA LYS A 133 -13.73 -0.18 -7.14
C LYS A 133 -12.44 -0.87 -6.73
N TRP A 134 -11.97 -0.63 -5.51
CA TRP A 134 -10.61 -1.00 -5.12
C TRP A 134 -10.52 -2.34 -4.41
N ILE A 135 -11.59 -2.75 -3.71
CA ILE A 135 -11.59 -3.91 -2.84
C ILE A 135 -12.34 -5.08 -3.47
N THR A 136 -13.53 -4.87 -4.04
CA THR A 136 -14.37 -5.96 -4.56
C THR A 136 -14.27 -6.18 -6.06
N ASN A 137 -14.46 -5.15 -6.87
CA ASN A 137 -14.45 -5.28 -8.33
C ASN A 137 -13.03 -5.62 -8.79
N ASP A 138 -12.83 -6.85 -9.25
CA ASP A 138 -11.55 -7.46 -9.62
C ASP A 138 -10.41 -7.32 -8.57
N ALA A 139 -10.70 -6.86 -7.35
CA ALA A 139 -9.72 -6.49 -6.32
C ALA A 139 -8.56 -5.63 -6.87
N TRP A 140 -8.87 -4.50 -7.52
CA TRP A 140 -7.88 -3.65 -8.20
C TRP A 140 -6.70 -3.25 -7.32
N LEU A 141 -6.92 -3.00 -6.02
CA LEU A 141 -5.82 -2.72 -5.10
C LEU A 141 -4.85 -3.90 -5.00
N ALA A 142 -5.38 -5.11 -4.78
CA ALA A 142 -4.58 -6.32 -4.70
C ALA A 142 -3.83 -6.59 -6.02
N MET A 143 -4.50 -6.39 -7.17
CA MET A 143 -3.87 -6.51 -8.49
C MET A 143 -2.75 -5.50 -8.71
N SER A 144 -2.93 -4.25 -8.28
CA SER A 144 -1.93 -3.20 -8.41
C SER A 144 -0.67 -3.56 -7.61
N ILE A 145 -0.84 -4.04 -6.38
CA ILE A 145 0.25 -4.48 -5.52
C ILE A 145 0.96 -5.71 -6.11
N GLU A 146 0.20 -6.71 -6.55
CA GLU A 146 0.73 -7.90 -7.20
C GLU A 146 1.55 -7.55 -8.45
N ASN A 147 1.04 -6.66 -9.31
CA ASN A 147 1.72 -6.19 -10.50
C ASN A 147 3.00 -5.41 -10.15
N CYS A 148 2.94 -4.56 -9.12
CA CYS A 148 4.11 -3.83 -8.61
C CYS A 148 5.22 -4.81 -8.20
N VAL A 149 4.91 -5.80 -7.37
CA VAL A 149 5.88 -6.81 -6.88
C VAL A 149 6.42 -7.67 -8.04
N LYS A 150 5.57 -8.12 -8.96
CA LYS A 150 5.99 -8.91 -10.13
C LYS A 150 6.93 -8.13 -11.06
N MET A 151 6.59 -6.86 -11.34
CA MET A 151 7.42 -6.02 -12.19
C MET A 151 8.74 -5.65 -11.50
N LEU A 152 8.72 -5.43 -10.19
CA LEU A 152 9.93 -5.25 -9.38
C LEU A 152 10.83 -6.49 -9.46
N TYR A 153 10.29 -7.69 -9.25
CA TYR A 153 11.07 -8.93 -9.39
C TYR A 153 11.69 -9.08 -10.78
N ARG A 154 10.94 -8.76 -11.84
CA ARG A 154 11.47 -8.76 -13.21
C ARG A 154 12.62 -7.76 -13.37
N PHE A 155 12.43 -6.52 -12.93
CA PHE A 155 13.47 -5.49 -12.98
C PHE A 155 14.73 -5.93 -12.24
N LEU A 156 14.59 -6.47 -11.02
CA LEU A 156 15.71 -6.94 -10.22
C LEU A 156 16.45 -8.11 -10.87
N THR A 157 15.74 -8.96 -11.62
CA THR A 157 16.37 -10.04 -12.41
C THR A 157 17.22 -9.47 -13.54
N GLU A 158 16.72 -8.46 -14.26
CA GLU A 158 17.47 -7.76 -15.30
C GLU A 158 18.73 -7.07 -14.71
N VAL A 159 18.61 -6.45 -13.52
CA VAL A 159 19.74 -5.87 -12.78
C VAL A 159 20.75 -6.94 -12.34
N ALA A 160 20.30 -8.10 -11.86
CA ALA A 160 21.17 -9.19 -11.44
C ALA A 160 22.01 -9.74 -12.60
N GLU A 161 21.39 -9.89 -13.78
CA GLU A 161 22.07 -10.30 -15.01
C GLU A 161 23.10 -9.26 -15.49
N LEU A 162 22.77 -7.97 -15.35
CA LEU A 162 23.67 -6.88 -15.72
C LEU A 162 24.86 -6.79 -14.75
N LYS A 163 24.62 -6.94 -13.45
CA LYS A 163 25.66 -6.88 -12.40
C LYS A 163 26.80 -7.89 -12.64
N GLN A 164 26.50 -9.06 -13.23
CA GLN A 164 27.52 -10.05 -13.57
C GLN A 164 28.50 -9.59 -14.66
N LYS A 165 28.10 -8.61 -15.47
CA LYS A 165 28.88 -8.09 -16.61
C LYS A 165 29.50 -6.75 -16.27
N ASP A 166 28.70 -5.84 -15.71
CA ASP A 166 29.08 -4.49 -15.35
C ASP A 166 28.34 -4.06 -14.06
N PRO A 167 28.99 -4.18 -12.89
CA PRO A 167 28.39 -3.80 -11.62
C PRO A 167 28.03 -2.31 -11.52
N THR A 168 28.81 -1.43 -12.15
CA THR A 168 28.63 0.02 -12.06
C THR A 168 27.44 0.48 -12.89
N ASP A 169 27.29 -0.03 -14.11
CA ASP A 169 26.09 0.20 -14.93
C ASP A 169 24.84 -0.39 -14.28
N ALA A 170 24.95 -1.60 -13.71
CA ALA A 170 23.86 -2.22 -12.97
C ALA A 170 23.39 -1.38 -11.78
N PHE A 171 24.33 -0.83 -11.01
CA PHE A 171 24.02 0.06 -9.91
C PHE A 171 23.34 1.35 -10.38
N THR A 172 23.82 1.94 -11.49
CA THR A 172 23.23 3.17 -12.04
C THR A 172 21.76 2.97 -12.43
N ILE A 173 21.44 1.87 -13.12
CA ILE A 173 20.06 1.52 -13.51
C ILE A 173 19.21 1.24 -12.28
N TYR A 174 19.74 0.46 -11.34
CA TYR A 174 19.09 0.16 -10.08
C TYR A 174 18.71 1.43 -9.31
N GLN A 175 19.69 2.32 -9.13
CA GLN A 175 19.55 3.55 -8.37
C GLN A 175 18.53 4.49 -9.02
N ALA A 176 18.50 4.57 -10.35
CA ALA A 176 17.52 5.38 -11.07
C ALA A 176 16.08 5.00 -10.71
N LEU A 177 15.76 3.70 -10.66
CA LEU A 177 14.44 3.26 -10.21
C LEU A 177 14.23 3.55 -8.72
N MET A 178 15.19 3.21 -7.85
CA MET A 178 15.02 3.42 -6.40
C MET A 178 14.77 4.89 -6.06
N VAL A 179 15.47 5.82 -6.71
CA VAL A 179 15.23 7.26 -6.57
C VAL A 179 13.80 7.63 -6.99
N ALA A 180 13.30 7.07 -8.09
CA ALA A 180 11.92 7.32 -8.55
C ALA A 180 10.86 6.76 -7.59
N LEU A 181 11.13 5.68 -6.86
CA LEU A 181 10.18 5.07 -5.92
C LEU A 181 10.16 5.74 -4.54
N ARG A 182 11.26 6.39 -4.12
CA ARG A 182 11.38 7.03 -2.79
C ARG A 182 10.21 7.95 -2.42
N PRO A 183 9.76 8.89 -3.28
CA PRO A 183 8.67 9.80 -2.94
C PRO A 183 7.36 9.08 -2.64
N TYR A 184 7.06 8.02 -3.39
CA TYR A 184 5.84 7.24 -3.21
C TYR A 184 5.88 6.41 -1.91
N CYS A 185 7.02 5.81 -1.59
CA CYS A 185 7.18 5.12 -0.30
C CYS A 185 7.10 6.08 0.89
N ALA A 186 7.64 7.29 0.76
CA ALA A 186 7.47 8.33 1.78
C ALA A 186 5.99 8.72 1.94
N LEU A 187 5.26 8.90 0.83
CA LEU A 187 3.82 9.19 0.87
C LEU A 187 3.02 8.08 1.57
N LEU A 188 3.31 6.81 1.26
CA LEU A 188 2.67 5.68 1.93
C LEU A 188 2.96 5.67 3.43
N LYS A 189 4.21 5.90 3.84
CA LYS A 189 4.58 5.99 5.26
C LYS A 189 3.88 7.14 5.98
N ASN A 190 3.85 8.32 5.39
CA ASN A 190 3.14 9.47 5.98
C ASN A 190 1.65 9.17 6.14
N ASN A 191 1.03 8.52 5.15
CA ASN A 191 -0.36 8.09 5.27
C ASN A 191 -0.54 7.08 6.42
N PHE A 192 0.40 6.17 6.64
CA PHE A 192 0.38 5.29 7.81
C PHE A 192 0.50 6.04 9.14
N GLU A 193 1.42 6.99 9.24
CA GLU A 193 1.66 7.76 10.46
C GLU A 193 0.45 8.63 10.84
N VAL A 194 -0.15 9.33 9.86
CA VAL A 194 -1.40 10.11 10.07
C VAL A 194 -2.53 9.22 10.59
N LEU A 195 -2.58 7.97 10.13
CA LEU A 195 -3.58 7.00 10.55
C LEU A 195 -3.32 6.46 11.97
N GLU A 196 -2.07 6.35 12.40
CA GLU A 196 -1.71 5.95 13.78
C GLU A 196 -1.91 7.11 14.78
N GLU A 197 -1.59 8.35 14.40
CA GLU A 197 -1.77 9.54 15.25
C GLU A 197 -3.26 9.86 15.51
N SER A 198 -4.13 9.64 14.51
CA SER A 198 -5.58 9.85 14.67
C SER A 198 -6.24 8.99 15.77
N VAL A 199 -5.59 7.90 16.18
CA VAL A 199 -6.05 7.01 17.25
C VAL A 199 -5.61 7.53 18.63
N ALA A 200 -4.43 8.14 18.74
CA ALA A 200 -3.88 8.64 19.99
C ALA A 200 -4.61 9.90 20.52
N ASP A 201 -5.05 10.78 19.61
CA ASP A 201 -5.81 11.98 19.98
C ASP A 201 -7.26 11.69 20.40
N ALA A 202 -7.80 10.51 20.07
CA ALA A 202 -9.13 10.08 20.49
C ALA A 202 -9.17 9.47 21.90
N GLU A 203 -8.03 9.03 22.45
CA GLU A 203 -7.92 8.45 23.79
C GLU A 203 -7.65 9.48 24.90
N THR A 204 -7.46 10.76 24.56
CA THR A 204 -7.08 11.83 25.50
C THR A 204 -8.17 12.86 25.78
N VAL A 205 -9.42 12.63 25.35
CA VAL A 205 -10.58 13.52 25.56
C VAL A 205 -11.69 12.86 26.36
#